data_AF-A0A2V5I2M0-F1
#
_entry.id   AF-A0A2V5I2M0-F1
#
_cell.length_a   1.000
_cell.length_b   1.000
_cell.length_c   1.000
_cell.angle_alpha   90.00
_cell.angle_beta   90.00
_cell.angle_gamma   90.00
#
_symmetry.space_group_name_H-M   'P 1'
#
loop_
_entity.id
_entity.type
_entity.pdbx_description
1 polymer ?
#
loop_
_entity_poly.entity_id
_entity_poly.type
_entity_poly.pdbx_seq_one_letter_code
_entity_poly.pdbx_strand_id
1 'polypeptide(L)'
;MEIRFEEWDILSSAPSSSSSAAAGAGAGAGAGATSVVPDGLAWFPYERRGFDIVLDKGTFDAVSLSAEVVAGSEGEGAEGAEGEGLGELERKGEKMVQRRVCERYPGIARGLVRPGGFLVVTSCNWTEEELVAWFTAPAAAAADEQKDRLVVWGRVEYPRFRFGGREGQGVCTVCFQRVVA
;
A
#
# COMPACT_ATOMS: atom_id res chain seq x y z
N MET A 1 -23.70 3.80 19.60
CA MET A 1 -22.48 3.50 18.82
C MET A 1 -22.85 2.41 17.86
N GLU A 2 -22.76 2.67 16.56
CA GLU A 2 -23.06 1.68 15.51
C GLU A 2 -21.74 1.00 15.13
N ILE A 3 -21.69 -0.33 15.24
CA ILE A 3 -20.53 -1.13 14.84
C ILE A 3 -20.93 -1.87 13.56
N ARG A 4 -20.11 -1.76 12.52
CA ARG A 4 -20.30 -2.44 11.24
C ARG A 4 -19.16 -3.42 11.00
N PHE A 5 -19.50 -4.55 10.38
CA PHE A 5 -18.55 -5.57 9.97
C PHE A 5 -18.68 -5.70 8.46
N GLU A 6 -17.58 -5.52 7.75
CA GLU A 6 -17.53 -5.51 6.29
C GLU A 6 -16.35 -6.38 5.84
N GLU A 7 -16.55 -7.12 4.77
CA GLU A 7 -15.49 -7.87 4.09
C GLU A 7 -15.17 -7.16 2.78
N TRP A 8 -13.89 -6.91 2.56
CA TRP A 8 -13.42 -6.21 1.36
C TRP A 8 -12.00 -6.65 1.01
N ASP A 9 -11.79 -6.93 -0.27
CA ASP A 9 -10.45 -7.14 -0.81
C ASP A 9 -9.73 -5.80 -1.00
N ILE A 10 -8.92 -5.47 0.01
CA ILE A 10 -8.12 -4.25 0.06
C ILE A 10 -7.06 -4.19 -1.05
N LEU A 11 -6.60 -5.32 -1.61
CA LEU A 11 -5.47 -5.39 -2.53
C LEU A 11 -5.85 -5.36 -4.02
N SER A 12 -7.09 -5.71 -4.36
CA SER A 12 -7.63 -5.59 -5.74
C SER A 12 -8.08 -4.18 -6.11
N SER A 13 -7.97 -3.24 -5.18
CA SER A 13 -8.17 -1.80 -5.36
C SER A 13 -7.12 -1.20 -6.31
N ALA A 14 -7.18 -1.54 -7.59
CA ALA A 14 -6.40 -0.85 -8.60
C ALA A 14 -6.89 0.61 -8.69
N PRO A 15 -5.99 1.60 -8.87
CA PRO A 15 -6.42 2.91 -9.28
C PRO A 15 -7.19 2.74 -10.59
N SER A 16 -8.46 3.14 -10.62
CA SER A 16 -9.24 3.09 -11.86
C SER A 16 -8.51 3.94 -12.91
N SER A 17 -7.93 3.30 -13.91
CA SER A 17 -7.54 3.96 -15.14
C SER A 17 -8.83 4.46 -15.78
N SER A 18 -9.06 5.77 -15.71
CA SER A 18 -10.27 6.40 -16.20
C SER A 18 -10.49 6.16 -17.70
N SER A 19 -11.63 5.56 -18.05
CA SER A 19 -12.44 5.87 -19.24
C SER A 19 -13.84 5.30 -18.98
N SER A 20 -14.99 5.93 -19.19
CA SER A 20 -15.38 7.22 -19.76
C SER A 20 -16.83 7.57 -19.29
N ALA A 21 -17.06 8.88 -19.13
CA ALA A 21 -18.29 9.71 -19.06
C ALA A 21 -19.71 9.16 -18.75
N ALA A 22 -20.36 9.81 -17.77
CA ALA A 22 -21.66 10.58 -17.80
C ALA A 22 -22.40 10.44 -16.45
N ALA A 23 -23.04 11.41 -15.79
CA ALA A 23 -23.23 12.86 -15.89
C ALA A 23 -23.85 13.34 -14.55
N GLY A 24 -23.59 14.58 -14.09
CA GLY A 24 -24.53 15.30 -13.19
C GLY A 24 -23.99 15.90 -11.87
N ALA A 25 -23.60 17.18 -11.94
CA ALA A 25 -23.74 18.24 -10.93
C ALA A 25 -23.03 18.16 -9.55
N GLY A 26 -21.94 18.94 -9.43
CA GLY A 26 -21.86 19.99 -8.40
C GLY A 26 -21.05 19.72 -7.14
N ALA A 27 -19.75 20.01 -7.18
CA ALA A 27 -18.97 20.73 -6.16
C ALA A 27 -17.49 20.69 -6.56
N GLY A 28 -16.77 21.80 -6.37
CA GLY A 28 -15.39 21.96 -6.82
C GLY A 28 -14.45 20.87 -6.32
N ALA A 29 -14.06 19.97 -7.22
CA ALA A 29 -13.07 18.94 -6.97
C ALA A 29 -11.68 19.50 -7.26
N GLY A 30 -10.86 19.63 -6.22
CA GLY A 30 -9.42 19.65 -6.39
C GLY A 30 -8.99 18.31 -6.98
N ALA A 31 -8.78 18.26 -8.29
CA ALA A 31 -8.18 17.13 -8.97
C ALA A 31 -6.73 16.98 -8.49
N GLY A 32 -6.38 15.84 -7.88
CA GLY A 32 -5.00 15.63 -7.44
C GLY A 32 -4.73 14.48 -6.46
N ALA A 33 -5.63 13.51 -6.30
CA ALA A 33 -5.30 12.29 -5.58
C ALA A 33 -6.02 11.12 -6.26
N THR A 34 -5.26 10.24 -6.91
CA THR A 34 -5.77 8.96 -7.43
C THR A 34 -6.40 8.21 -6.26
N SER A 35 -7.72 8.01 -6.28
CA SER A 35 -8.40 7.29 -5.21
C SER A 35 -7.91 5.86 -5.23
N VAL A 36 -7.19 5.46 -4.18
CA VAL A 36 -6.75 4.08 -3.99
C VAL A 36 -7.90 3.20 -3.48
N VAL A 37 -9.01 3.83 -3.06
CA VAL A 37 -10.22 3.14 -2.59
C VAL A 37 -11.22 3.09 -3.75
N PRO A 38 -11.78 1.92 -4.10
CA PRO A 38 -12.78 1.80 -5.15
C PRO A 38 -14.02 2.61 -4.81
N ASP A 39 -14.65 3.21 -5.82
CA ASP A 39 -15.95 3.86 -5.65
C ASP A 39 -17.04 2.82 -5.32
N GLY A 40 -18.09 3.27 -4.62
CA GLY A 40 -19.29 2.45 -4.39
C GLY A 40 -19.34 1.66 -3.08
N LEU A 41 -18.30 1.71 -2.25
CA LEU A 41 -18.36 1.20 -0.87
C LEU A 41 -19.26 2.11 0.00
N ALA A 42 -20.53 1.74 0.20
CA ALA A 42 -21.52 2.57 0.90
C ALA A 42 -21.13 2.96 2.34
N TRP A 43 -20.20 2.23 2.95
CA TRP A 43 -19.69 2.47 4.30
C TRP A 43 -18.43 3.34 4.33
N PHE A 44 -17.78 3.58 3.19
CA PHE A 44 -16.55 4.36 3.15
C PHE A 44 -16.86 5.87 3.19
N PRO A 45 -16.20 6.65 4.06
CA PRO A 45 -16.51 8.06 4.25
C PRO A 45 -15.85 8.96 3.18
N TYR A 46 -16.30 8.87 1.93
CA TYR A 46 -15.75 9.64 0.80
C TYR A 46 -15.76 11.16 1.03
N GLU A 47 -16.84 11.69 1.61
CA GLU A 47 -16.97 13.13 1.91
C GLU A 47 -15.88 13.63 2.86
N ARG A 48 -15.41 12.76 3.78
CA ARG A 48 -14.31 13.05 4.70
C ARG A 48 -12.95 12.66 4.13
N ARG A 49 -12.93 12.10 2.92
CA ARG A 49 -11.75 11.57 2.23
C ARG A 49 -11.03 10.47 3.04
N GLY A 50 -11.78 9.69 3.82
CA GLY A 50 -11.25 8.60 4.64
C GLY A 50 -11.65 8.65 6.13
N PHE A 51 -11.16 7.68 6.89
CA PHE A 51 -11.40 7.52 8.32
C PHE A 51 -10.50 8.43 9.17
N ASP A 52 -10.98 8.80 10.37
CA ASP A 52 -10.19 9.51 11.37
C ASP A 52 -8.97 8.69 11.84
N ILE A 53 -9.18 7.39 12.08
CA ILE A 53 -8.17 6.43 12.54
C ILE A 53 -8.37 5.11 11.78
N VAL A 54 -7.28 4.57 11.24
CA VAL A 54 -7.20 3.21 10.68
C VAL A 54 -6.24 2.40 11.54
N LEU A 55 -6.64 1.19 11.93
CA LEU A 55 -5.82 0.29 12.73
C LEU A 55 -5.47 -0.94 11.90
N ASP A 56 -4.18 -1.23 11.78
CA ASP A 56 -3.65 -2.47 11.23
C ASP A 56 -3.02 -3.26 12.37
N LYS A 57 -3.61 -4.41 12.70
CA LYS A 57 -3.12 -5.33 13.73
C LYS A 57 -2.56 -6.63 13.14
N GLY A 58 -1.76 -6.52 12.08
CA GLY A 58 -1.04 -7.64 11.44
C GLY A 58 -1.46 -7.95 10.00
N THR A 59 -2.31 -7.12 9.38
CA THR A 59 -2.60 -7.19 7.95
C THR A 59 -1.33 -6.96 7.14
N PHE A 60 -0.51 -5.95 7.47
CA PHE A 60 0.76 -5.73 6.78
C PHE A 60 1.71 -6.93 6.91
N ASP A 61 1.78 -7.57 8.09
CA ASP A 61 2.57 -8.79 8.28
C ASP A 61 2.07 -9.94 7.38
N ALA A 62 0.75 -10.15 7.34
CA ALA A 62 0.14 -11.22 6.55
C ALA A 62 0.40 -11.04 5.05
N VAL A 63 0.20 -9.82 4.52
CA VAL A 63 0.48 -9.54 3.09
C VAL A 63 1.96 -9.60 2.76
N SER A 64 2.85 -9.32 3.72
CA SER A 64 4.31 -9.41 3.55
C SER A 64 4.82 -10.84 3.43
N LEU A 65 4.06 -11.82 3.94
CA LEU A 65 4.39 -13.24 3.83
C LEU A 65 3.92 -13.86 2.50
N SER A 66 3.05 -13.19 1.76
CA SER A 66 2.57 -13.70 0.47
C SER A 66 3.69 -13.70 -0.57
N ALA A 67 3.85 -14.82 -1.26
CA ALA A 67 4.78 -14.97 -2.39
C ALA A 67 4.17 -14.48 -3.72
N GLU A 68 2.97 -13.89 -3.69
CA GLU A 68 2.30 -13.39 -4.88
C GLU A 68 3.05 -12.20 -5.50
N VAL A 69 3.17 -12.25 -6.82
CA VAL A 69 3.82 -11.23 -7.65
C VAL A 69 2.77 -10.64 -8.57
N VAL A 70 2.73 -9.30 -8.67
CA VAL A 70 1.87 -8.62 -9.64
C VAL A 70 2.52 -8.77 -11.01
N ALA A 71 1.85 -9.46 -11.93
CA ALA A 71 2.28 -9.50 -13.33
C ALA A 71 2.28 -8.08 -13.90
N GLY A 72 3.42 -7.60 -14.39
CA GLY A 72 3.48 -6.37 -15.17
C GLY A 72 2.79 -6.61 -16.51
N SER A 73 1.97 -5.66 -16.97
CA SER A 73 1.32 -5.73 -18.28
C SER A 73 2.36 -5.92 -19.37
N GLU A 74 2.30 -7.07 -20.05
CA GLU A 74 3.07 -7.35 -21.26
C GLU A 74 2.69 -6.34 -22.35
N GLY A 75 3.70 -5.73 -22.97
CA GLY A 75 3.50 -4.94 -24.18
C GLY A 75 3.13 -5.87 -25.33
N GLU A 76 2.02 -5.56 -26.00
CA GLU A 76 1.63 -6.17 -27.26
C GLU A 76 2.72 -5.97 -28.33
N GLY A 77 3.05 -7.05 -29.06
CA GLY A 77 3.64 -6.97 -30.39
C GLY A 77 4.80 -7.92 -30.67
N ALA A 78 4.50 -9.07 -31.28
CA ALA A 78 4.93 -9.43 -32.65
C ALA A 78 4.92 -10.95 -32.84
N GLU A 79 4.02 -11.42 -33.70
CA GLU A 79 4.07 -12.74 -34.32
C GLU A 79 5.29 -12.85 -35.27
N GLY A 80 5.92 -14.02 -35.32
CA GLY A 80 6.57 -14.49 -36.55
C GLY A 80 7.93 -15.17 -36.40
N ALA A 81 7.98 -16.38 -36.98
CA ALA A 81 9.11 -17.09 -37.58
C ALA A 81 9.91 -18.09 -36.74
N GLU A 82 9.72 -19.36 -37.13
CA GLU A 82 10.52 -20.54 -36.85
C GLU A 82 11.95 -20.39 -37.45
N GLY A 83 12.95 -20.92 -36.74
CA GLY A 83 14.33 -20.94 -37.21
C GLY A 83 15.25 -21.70 -36.26
N GLU A 84 15.74 -22.85 -36.72
CA GLU A 84 16.60 -23.80 -36.03
C GLU A 84 18.09 -23.36 -36.11
N GLY A 85 18.88 -23.58 -35.04
CA GLY A 85 20.35 -23.66 -35.14
C GLY A 85 21.19 -22.77 -34.21
N LEU A 86 21.57 -23.37 -33.08
CA LEU A 86 22.86 -23.28 -32.35
C LEU A 86 23.68 -21.96 -32.41
N GLY A 87 23.64 -21.21 -31.31
CA GLY A 87 24.61 -20.17 -30.98
C GLY A 87 24.52 -19.82 -29.50
N GLU A 88 25.46 -20.36 -28.71
CA GLU A 88 25.64 -20.04 -27.30
C GLU A 88 26.09 -18.58 -27.16
N LEU A 89 25.21 -17.74 -26.61
CA LEU A 89 25.56 -16.40 -26.14
C LEU A 89 24.69 -16.09 -24.91
N GLU A 90 25.40 -15.81 -23.82
CA GLU A 90 24.91 -15.51 -22.49
C GLU A 90 23.76 -14.51 -22.52
N ARG A 91 22.53 -14.98 -22.22
CA ARG A 91 21.40 -14.09 -22.02
C ARG A 91 21.48 -13.52 -20.61
N LYS A 92 22.19 -12.40 -20.50
CA LYS A 92 22.25 -11.53 -19.32
C LYS A 92 20.85 -11.36 -18.76
N GLY A 93 20.60 -12.01 -17.62
CA GLY A 93 19.28 -12.13 -17.00
C GLY A 93 18.55 -10.80 -16.95
N GLU A 94 17.45 -10.74 -17.67
CA GLU A 94 16.45 -9.70 -17.53
C GLU A 94 15.96 -9.78 -16.08
N LYS A 95 16.40 -8.83 -15.25
CA LYS A 95 15.92 -8.73 -13.88
C LYS A 95 14.45 -8.33 -13.95
N MET A 96 13.57 -9.33 -13.98
CA MET A 96 12.15 -9.14 -13.76
C MET A 96 12.00 -8.51 -12.38
N VAL A 97 11.67 -7.22 -12.33
CA VAL A 97 11.40 -6.52 -11.08
C VAL A 97 10.07 -7.06 -10.56
N GLN A 98 10.14 -8.14 -9.79
CA GLN A 98 9.00 -8.69 -9.08
C GLN A 98 8.62 -7.71 -7.97
N ARG A 99 7.63 -6.85 -8.23
CA ARG A 99 7.03 -6.03 -7.17
C ARG A 99 6.17 -6.93 -6.30
N ARG A 100 6.53 -7.07 -5.04
CA ARG A 100 5.77 -7.87 -4.07
C ARG A 100 4.44 -7.19 -3.79
N VAL A 101 3.38 -7.97 -3.59
CA VAL A 101 2.04 -7.44 -3.28
C VAL A 101 2.04 -6.50 -2.06
N CYS A 102 2.93 -6.74 -1.08
CA CYS A 102 3.09 -5.88 0.09
C CYS A 102 3.56 -4.46 -0.23
N GLU A 103 4.25 -4.22 -1.36
CA GLU A 103 4.70 -2.88 -1.74
C GLU A 103 3.55 -1.91 -2.03
N ARG A 104 2.36 -2.43 -2.39
CA ARG A 104 1.18 -1.59 -2.63
C ARG A 104 0.43 -1.22 -1.35
N TYR A 105 0.57 -2.04 -0.31
CA TYR A 105 -0.24 -1.92 0.90
C TYR A 105 -0.10 -0.56 1.60
N PRO A 106 1.10 0.00 1.82
CA PRO A 106 1.24 1.32 2.45
C PRO A 106 0.47 2.43 1.73
N GLY A 107 0.46 2.43 0.40
CA GLY A 107 -0.30 3.38 -0.41
C GLY A 107 -1.81 3.23 -0.23
N ILE A 108 -2.30 1.99 -0.20
CA ILE A 108 -3.72 1.69 0.04
C ILE A 108 -4.13 2.12 1.46
N ALA A 109 -3.38 1.70 2.47
CA ALA A 109 -3.63 2.06 3.87
C ALA A 109 -3.63 3.58 4.08
N ARG A 110 -2.70 4.31 3.45
CA ARG A 110 -2.68 5.78 3.43
C ARG A 110 -3.97 6.35 2.83
N GLY A 111 -4.45 5.78 1.73
CA GLY A 111 -5.68 6.20 1.04
C GLY A 111 -6.93 6.10 1.92
N LEU A 112 -6.97 5.16 2.87
CA LEU A 112 -8.08 4.97 3.81
C LEU A 112 -8.15 6.03 4.89
N VAL A 113 -7.04 6.68 5.22
CA VAL A 113 -6.94 7.65 6.31
C VAL A 113 -7.23 9.04 5.76
N ARG A 114 -8.12 9.81 6.37
CA ARG A 114 -8.33 11.19 5.91
C ARG A 114 -7.08 12.06 6.08
N PRO A 115 -6.92 13.18 5.35
CA PRO A 115 -5.89 14.18 5.66
C PRO A 115 -5.94 14.60 7.14
N GLY A 116 -4.79 14.59 7.81
CA GLY A 116 -4.65 14.87 9.25
C GLY A 116 -5.06 13.72 10.18
N GLY A 117 -5.65 12.64 9.65
CA GLY A 117 -5.98 11.42 10.39
C GLY A 117 -4.77 10.51 10.64
N PHE A 118 -5.02 9.37 11.28
CA PHE A 118 -3.97 8.48 11.77
C PHE A 118 -4.08 7.05 11.23
N LEU A 119 -2.93 6.46 10.93
CA LEU A 119 -2.75 5.02 10.71
C LEU A 119 -1.93 4.46 11.87
N VAL A 120 -2.41 3.43 12.54
CA VAL A 120 -1.65 2.73 13.57
C VAL A 120 -1.38 1.32 13.10
N VAL A 121 -0.10 0.97 12.94
CA VAL A 121 0.31 -0.35 12.46
C VAL A 121 1.06 -1.08 13.55
N THR A 122 0.58 -2.27 13.89
CA THR A 122 1.24 -3.23 14.79
C THR A 122 1.83 -4.37 13.98
N SER A 123 3.11 -4.65 14.18
CA SER A 123 3.86 -5.66 13.43
C SER A 123 4.61 -6.62 14.34
N CYS A 124 4.65 -7.90 13.99
CA CYS A 124 5.49 -8.93 14.61
C CYS A 124 6.58 -9.51 13.69
N ASN A 125 6.58 -9.16 12.40
CA ASN A 125 7.59 -9.62 11.42
C ASN A 125 8.66 -8.57 11.11
N TRP A 126 8.34 -7.29 11.28
CA TRP A 126 9.25 -6.17 10.99
C TRP A 126 9.71 -5.45 12.25
N THR A 127 10.95 -4.94 12.23
CA THR A 127 11.39 -3.98 13.25
C THR A 127 10.65 -2.66 13.11
N GLU A 128 10.74 -1.81 14.14
CA GLU A 128 10.15 -0.48 14.10
C GLU A 128 10.71 0.36 12.94
N GLU A 129 12.02 0.31 12.72
CA GLU A 129 12.72 1.06 11.68
C GLU A 129 12.32 0.58 10.28
N GLU A 130 12.20 -0.73 10.09
CA GLU A 130 11.71 -1.32 8.84
C GLU A 130 10.27 -0.92 8.57
N LEU A 131 9.40 -0.94 9.60
CA LEU A 131 8.01 -0.54 9.47
C LEU A 131 7.89 0.95 9.10
N VAL A 132 8.70 1.81 9.73
CA VAL A 132 8.78 3.22 9.35
C VAL A 132 9.23 3.38 7.89
N ALA A 133 10.25 2.64 7.46
CA ALA A 133 10.73 2.70 6.09
C ALA A 133 9.64 2.30 5.08
N TRP A 134 8.90 1.22 5.35
CA TRP A 134 7.81 0.76 4.48
C TRP A 134 6.70 1.82 4.30
N PHE A 135 6.31 2.50 5.37
CA PHE A 135 5.16 3.42 5.33
C PHE A 135 5.54 4.88 5.04
N THR A 136 6.82 5.24 5.07
CA THR A 136 7.29 6.61 4.82
C THR A 136 8.20 6.74 3.60
N ALA A 137 8.61 5.64 2.98
CA ALA A 137 9.37 5.69 1.73
C ALA A 137 8.53 6.40 0.65
N PRO A 138 9.13 7.35 -0.10
CA PRO A 138 8.47 7.93 -1.25
C PRO A 138 8.20 6.81 -2.27
N ALA A 139 6.94 6.64 -2.69
CA ALA A 139 6.68 5.69 -3.76
C ALA A 139 7.43 6.17 -5.01
N ALA A 140 7.97 5.24 -5.78
CA ALA A 140 8.83 5.53 -6.93
C ALA A 140 8.09 6.20 -8.13
N ALA A 141 6.94 6.84 -7.92
CA ALA A 141 6.13 7.45 -8.97
C ALA A 141 5.54 8.81 -8.55
N ALA A 142 5.84 9.82 -9.36
CA ALA A 142 5.25 11.15 -9.44
C ALA A 142 5.52 12.16 -8.30
N ALA A 143 5.96 13.36 -8.70
CA ALA A 143 6.25 14.50 -7.84
C ALA A 143 5.06 14.98 -6.99
N ASP A 144 3.83 14.59 -7.32
CA ASP A 144 2.64 14.92 -6.53
C ASP A 144 2.50 14.07 -5.25
N GLU A 145 3.14 12.90 -5.15
CA GLU A 145 3.09 12.09 -3.92
C GLU A 145 3.90 12.68 -2.76
N GLN A 146 4.85 13.59 -3.04
CA GLN A 146 5.57 14.30 -1.99
C GLN A 146 4.63 15.16 -1.12
N LYS A 147 3.51 15.60 -1.70
CA LYS A 147 2.50 16.41 -1.00
C LYS A 147 1.64 15.57 -0.07
N ASP A 148 1.36 14.32 -0.41
CA ASP A 148 0.45 13.46 0.35
C ASP A 148 1.17 12.19 0.84
N ARG A 149 1.59 12.23 2.12
CA ARG A 149 2.49 11.23 2.70
C ARG A 149 2.10 10.87 4.12
N LEU A 150 2.64 9.76 4.61
CA LEU A 150 2.60 9.42 6.03
C LEU A 150 3.88 9.92 6.71
N VAL A 151 3.72 10.47 7.90
CA VAL A 151 4.84 10.85 8.78
C VAL A 151 4.69 10.15 10.12
N VAL A 152 5.80 9.77 10.74
CA VAL A 152 5.77 9.17 12.09
C VAL A 152 5.24 10.20 13.08
N TRP A 153 4.17 9.85 13.78
CA TRP A 153 3.57 10.67 14.84
C TRP A 153 3.95 10.16 16.23
N GLY A 154 3.98 8.84 16.43
CA GLY A 154 4.30 8.26 17.72
C GLY A 154 4.60 6.77 17.65
N ARG A 155 5.13 6.22 18.73
CA ARG A 155 5.51 4.80 18.86
C ARG A 155 5.04 4.27 20.21
N VAL A 156 4.73 2.99 20.26
CA VAL A 156 4.41 2.30 21.51
C VAL A 156 5.65 1.57 21.99
N GLU A 157 6.10 1.92 23.20
CA GLU A 157 7.16 1.16 23.87
C GLU A 157 6.58 -0.08 24.54
N TYR A 158 7.09 -1.25 24.13
CA TYR A 158 6.72 -2.53 24.75
C TYR A 158 7.81 -2.99 25.72
N PRO A 159 7.44 -3.51 26.91
CA PRO A 159 8.38 -4.18 27.80
C PRO A 159 9.09 -5.33 27.08
N ARG A 160 10.42 -5.31 27.07
CA ARG A 160 11.25 -6.38 26.50
C ARG A 160 11.64 -7.36 27.59
N PHE A 161 11.23 -8.61 27.43
CA PHE A 161 11.61 -9.69 28.33
C PHE A 161 12.76 -10.49 27.72
N ARG A 162 13.82 -10.69 28.50
CA ARG A 162 14.97 -11.52 28.13
C ARG A 162 15.02 -12.73 29.06
N PHE A 163 15.04 -13.93 28.51
CA PHE A 163 15.18 -15.18 29.26
C PHE A 163 16.40 -15.96 28.76
N GLY A 164 17.34 -16.27 29.65
CA GLY A 164 18.56 -17.00 29.27
C GLY A 164 19.41 -16.30 28.21
N GLY A 165 19.40 -14.96 28.16
CA GLY A 165 20.12 -14.17 27.15
C GLY A 165 19.44 -14.06 25.78
N ARG A 166 18.27 -14.70 25.60
CA ARG A 166 17.45 -14.59 24.38
C ARG A 166 16.31 -13.60 24.61
N GLU A 167 16.18 -12.61 23.74
CA GLU A 167 15.04 -11.70 23.71
C GLU A 167 13.88 -12.42 23.01
N GLY A 168 12.67 -12.38 23.59
CA GLY A 168 11.47 -12.94 22.95
C GLY A 168 11.13 -12.20 21.65
N GLN A 169 10.35 -12.83 20.76
CA GLN A 169 9.86 -12.15 19.55
C GLN A 169 9.01 -10.93 19.97
N GLY A 170 9.51 -9.74 19.67
CA GLY A 170 8.87 -8.48 20.01
C GLY A 170 7.83 -8.08 18.98
N VAL A 171 6.76 -7.43 19.42
CA VAL A 171 5.89 -6.63 18.55
C VAL A 171 6.35 -5.18 18.58
N CYS A 172 6.21 -4.48 17.46
CA CYS A 172 6.32 -3.02 17.42
C CYS A 172 4.99 -2.41 17.01
N THR A 173 4.74 -1.16 17.39
CA THR A 173 3.56 -0.41 16.93
C THR A 173 3.93 1.03 16.69
N VAL A 174 3.64 1.49 15.48
CA VAL A 174 3.94 2.84 15.02
C VAL A 174 2.65 3.52 14.60
N CYS A 175 2.46 4.74 15.08
CA CYS A 175 1.40 5.64 14.67
C CYS A 175 1.95 6.63 13.65
N PHE A 176 1.29 6.70 12.50
CA PHE A 176 1.57 7.62 11.41
C PHE A 176 0.43 8.62 11.25
N GLN A 177 0.76 9.87 10.92
CA GLN A 177 -0.22 10.87 10.52
C GLN A 177 -0.16 11.06 9.00
N ARG A 178 -1.32 11.07 8.33
CA ARG A 178 -1.40 11.47 6.91
C ARG A 178 -1.31 12.98 6.81
N VAL A 179 -0.28 13.48 6.14
CA VAL A 179 -0.06 14.91 5.90
C VAL A 179 -0.24 15.18 4.42
N VAL A 180 -1.10 16.16 4.09
CA VAL A 180 -1.33 16.65 2.73
C VAL A 180 -0.93 18.12 2.69
N ALA A 181 0.05 18.46 1.84
CA ALA A 181 0.64 19.79 1.70
C ALA A 181 0.28 20.47 0.37
#